data_AF-K2LUE0-F1
#
_entry.id   AF-K2LUE0-F1
#
_cell.length_a   1.000
_cell.length_b   1.000
_cell.length_c   1.000
_cell.angle_alpha   90.00
_cell.angle_beta   90.00
_cell.angle_gamma   90.00
#
_symmetry.space_group_name_H-M   'P 1'
#
loop_
_entity.id
_entity.type
_entity.pdbx_description
1 polymer ?
#
loop_
_entity_poly.entity_id
_entity_poly.type
_entity_poly.pdbx_seq_one_letter_code
_entity_poly.pdbx_strand_id
1 'polypeptide(L)'
;MCLGGTFVADAHVFSAAVVETTDSSPFLCAPFSSPLRFSCRKPQATQQDSLKAASMAVGWVTVWPREQRACAAARCLIVALLLLLDLSCVVAQSSGGDRVVKVLMLNVTDIPIDQKFVDSLEAGLESALWSRNFTVADGVHVKIIRKAATVQTSGVVIGKALNESSDILLVAGVIGDTTVANSLPVIMRHGLVSFSPFTSSSLVRGWNPNL
;
A
#
# COMPACT_ATOMS: atom_id res chain seq x y z
N MET A 1 29.84 29.66 -3.79
CA MET A 1 28.45 30.09 -3.50
C MET A 1 27.66 28.87 -3.09
N CYS A 2 27.13 28.85 -1.88
CA CYS A 2 26.15 27.86 -1.45
C CYS A 2 24.75 28.38 -1.78
N LEU A 3 23.83 27.48 -2.11
CA LEU A 3 22.42 27.56 -1.73
C LEU A 3 21.78 26.18 -1.99
N GLY A 4 21.43 25.49 -0.91
CA GLY A 4 20.59 24.28 -0.98
C GLY A 4 19.12 24.68 -0.96
N GLY A 5 18.28 23.90 -1.63
CA GLY A 5 16.82 24.04 -1.60
C GLY A 5 16.16 22.72 -1.24
N THR A 6 15.84 22.53 0.05
CA THR A 6 15.01 21.43 0.51
C THR A 6 13.55 21.70 0.12
N PHE A 7 12.96 20.88 -0.76
CA PHE A 7 11.52 20.94 -1.01
C PHE A 7 10.79 20.09 0.02
N VAL A 8 10.05 20.74 0.91
CA VAL A 8 9.18 20.09 1.91
C VAL A 8 7.82 19.83 1.24
N ALA A 9 7.35 18.59 1.29
CA ALA A 9 6.00 18.25 0.85
C ALA A 9 5.01 18.64 1.95
N ASP A 10 4.25 19.71 1.73
CA ASP A 10 3.14 20.10 2.60
C ASP A 10 1.91 19.22 2.29
N ALA A 11 1.32 18.63 3.33
CA ALA A 11 0.32 17.58 3.23
C ALA A 11 -1.08 18.07 3.64
N HIS A 12 -1.55 19.15 3.00
CA HIS A 12 -2.93 19.61 3.15
C HIS A 12 -3.57 20.02 1.82
N VAL A 13 -4.84 19.60 1.68
CA VAL A 13 -5.94 20.04 0.79
C VAL A 13 -6.56 18.84 0.06
N PHE A 14 -7.48 18.18 0.76
CA PHE A 14 -8.63 17.51 0.18
C PHE A 14 -9.88 18.07 0.86
N SER A 15 -10.61 18.92 0.15
CA SER A 15 -11.97 19.33 0.52
C SER A 15 -12.86 19.07 -0.69
N ALA A 16 -13.57 17.94 -0.68
CA ALA A 16 -14.61 17.65 -1.64
C ALA A 16 -15.89 18.39 -1.21
N ALA A 17 -16.37 19.31 -2.05
CA ALA A 17 -17.73 19.83 -1.92
C ALA A 17 -18.70 18.81 -2.54
N VAL A 18 -19.58 18.24 -1.72
CA VAL A 18 -20.72 17.45 -2.20
C VAL A 18 -21.85 18.41 -2.52
N VAL A 19 -22.33 18.40 -3.77
CA VAL A 19 -23.56 19.09 -4.17
C VAL A 19 -24.74 18.16 -3.89
N GLU A 20 -25.71 18.69 -3.16
CA GLU A 20 -26.93 18.01 -2.74
C GLU A 20 -28.04 18.20 -3.79
N THR A 21 -28.66 17.11 -4.22
CA THR A 21 -29.93 17.13 -4.96
C THR A 21 -30.92 16.15 -4.35
N THR A 22 -32.08 16.67 -3.98
CA THR A 22 -33.19 15.98 -3.29
C THR A 22 -34.18 15.36 -4.28
N ASP A 23 -34.61 14.10 -4.07
CA ASP A 23 -36.02 13.73 -4.27
C ASP A 23 -36.48 12.41 -3.60
N SER A 24 -37.81 12.27 -3.53
CA SER A 24 -38.69 11.36 -2.79
C SER A 24 -38.57 9.84 -3.05
N SER A 25 -38.95 8.92 -2.13
CA SER A 25 -39.19 9.04 -0.67
C SER A 25 -38.86 7.72 0.10
N PRO A 26 -39.76 6.81 0.57
CA PRO A 26 -39.52 6.22 1.90
C PRO A 26 -39.58 4.68 2.04
N PHE A 27 -38.56 4.08 2.65
CA PHE A 27 -38.71 2.87 3.49
C PHE A 27 -37.79 2.92 4.73
N LEU A 28 -38.25 2.30 5.82
CA LEU A 28 -37.85 2.60 7.19
C LEU A 28 -36.45 2.12 7.62
N CYS A 29 -35.71 3.05 8.22
CA CYS A 29 -34.90 2.94 9.44
C CYS A 29 -34.20 1.60 9.81
N ALA A 30 -32.85 1.62 9.73
CA ALA A 30 -31.98 1.38 10.90
C ALA A 30 -30.51 1.74 10.60
N PRO A 31 -29.98 2.89 11.09
CA PRO A 31 -28.56 3.19 11.00
C PRO A 31 -27.78 2.63 12.20
N PHE A 32 -26.95 1.60 11.98
CA PHE A 32 -25.94 1.18 12.96
C PHE A 32 -24.74 2.14 12.92
N SER A 33 -24.91 3.31 13.53
CA SER A 33 -23.87 4.34 13.61
C SER A 33 -23.08 4.23 14.91
N SER A 34 -21.87 3.66 14.85
CA SER A 34 -20.90 3.66 15.95
C SER A 34 -19.68 4.55 15.66
N PRO A 35 -19.76 5.87 15.89
CA PRO A 35 -18.57 6.70 15.94
C PRO A 35 -17.89 6.52 17.30
N LEU A 36 -16.67 5.98 17.33
CA LEU A 36 -15.83 5.97 18.53
C LEU A 36 -15.35 7.39 18.88
N ARG A 37 -16.22 8.16 19.54
CA ARG A 37 -15.84 9.42 20.19
C ARG A 37 -15.02 9.12 21.45
N PHE A 38 -13.72 9.42 21.41
CA PHE A 38 -12.97 9.64 22.65
C PHE A 38 -13.46 10.93 23.31
N SER A 39 -14.17 10.79 24.44
CA SER A 39 -14.70 11.90 25.22
C SER A 39 -13.73 12.27 26.36
N CYS A 40 -13.05 13.41 26.24
CA CYS A 40 -12.28 13.98 27.33
C CYS A 40 -13.23 14.54 28.41
N ARG A 41 -13.50 13.78 29.48
CA ARG A 41 -14.09 14.34 30.71
C ARG A 41 -12.99 14.84 31.65
N LYS A 42 -12.99 16.15 31.91
CA LYS A 42 -12.37 16.71 33.13
C LYS A 42 -13.28 16.40 34.33
N PRO A 43 -12.77 15.79 35.42
CA PRO A 43 -13.47 15.79 36.70
C PRO A 43 -13.30 17.16 37.36
N GLN A 44 -14.41 17.86 37.61
CA GLN A 44 -14.43 19.06 38.44
C GLN A 44 -14.84 18.64 39.85
N ALA A 45 -13.89 18.63 40.79
CA ALA A 45 -14.15 18.35 42.20
C ALA A 45 -14.45 19.65 42.95
N THR A 46 -15.54 19.67 43.71
CA THR A 46 -16.01 20.84 44.46
C THR A 46 -15.20 21.08 45.72
N GLN A 47 -14.76 22.34 45.86
CA GLN A 47 -14.05 22.87 47.02
C GLN A 47 -15.02 23.02 48.21
N GLN A 48 -15.07 22.07 49.16
CA GLN A 48 -15.76 22.28 50.44
C GLN A 48 -15.27 21.38 51.60
N ASP A 49 -15.00 20.08 51.39
CA ASP A 49 -15.01 19.09 52.50
C ASP A 49 -13.65 18.70 53.12
N SER A 50 -12.53 19.32 52.75
CA SER A 50 -11.19 18.91 53.22
C SER A 50 -10.56 19.80 54.31
N LEU A 51 -11.20 20.90 54.72
CA LEU A 51 -10.65 21.82 55.73
C LEU A 51 -10.60 21.25 57.16
N LYS A 52 -11.08 20.03 57.38
CA LYS A 52 -11.19 19.38 58.70
C LYS A 52 -10.17 18.26 58.96
N ALA A 53 -9.02 18.30 58.29
CA ALA A 53 -7.83 17.50 58.64
C ALA A 53 -6.56 18.36 58.79
N ALA A 54 -6.68 19.69 58.82
CA ALA A 54 -5.58 20.64 59.01
C ALA A 54 -5.19 20.78 60.50
N SER A 55 -4.94 19.67 61.19
CA SER A 55 -4.28 19.61 62.49
C SER A 55 -3.93 18.17 62.83
N MET A 56 -2.63 17.83 62.76
CA MET A 56 -1.87 16.76 63.46
C MET A 56 -0.67 16.35 62.57
N ALA A 57 0.55 16.32 63.13
CA ALA A 57 1.83 15.95 62.49
C ALA A 57 2.19 16.79 61.23
N VAL A 58 3.11 17.77 61.24
CA VAL A 58 4.48 17.75 61.77
C VAL A 58 5.22 16.46 61.41
N GLY A 59 5.90 16.47 60.26
CA GLY A 59 6.83 15.41 59.87
C GLY A 59 7.16 15.41 58.38
N TRP A 60 8.44 15.60 58.07
CA TRP A 60 9.09 15.25 56.80
C TRP A 60 8.70 16.06 55.55
N VAL A 61 9.53 17.08 55.28
CA VAL A 61 9.81 17.48 53.89
C VAL A 61 10.50 16.31 53.20
N THR A 62 9.74 15.44 52.53
CA THR A 62 10.31 14.52 51.56
C THR A 62 10.68 15.29 50.31
N VAL A 63 11.92 15.80 50.27
CA VAL A 63 12.59 16.11 49.01
C VAL A 63 12.56 14.83 48.19
N TRP A 64 11.66 14.76 47.21
CA TRP A 64 11.67 13.67 46.24
C TRP A 64 13.01 13.75 45.51
N PRO A 65 13.88 12.72 45.59
CA PRO A 65 15.11 12.74 44.84
C PRO A 65 14.74 12.69 43.37
N ARG A 66 15.12 13.74 42.63
CA ARG A 66 15.20 13.72 41.18
C ARG A 66 16.34 12.78 40.79
N GLU A 67 16.13 11.47 40.95
CA GLU A 67 17.04 10.46 40.41
C GLU A 67 16.93 10.46 38.88
N GLN A 68 17.61 11.41 38.26
CA GLN A 68 18.10 11.28 36.89
C GLN A 68 19.25 10.25 36.85
N ARG A 69 18.97 9.04 37.35
CA ARG A 69 19.73 7.81 37.12
C ARG A 69 18.91 6.88 36.24
N ALA A 70 18.50 7.39 35.08
CA ALA A 70 18.32 6.53 33.93
C ALA A 70 19.67 5.85 33.68
N CYS A 71 19.84 4.61 34.17
CA CYS A 71 21.10 3.90 34.15
C CYS A 71 21.76 4.02 32.78
N ALA A 72 23.05 4.36 32.75
CA ALA A 72 23.83 4.33 31.51
C ALA A 72 23.65 2.96 30.83
N ALA A 73 23.65 1.87 31.61
CA ALA A 73 23.31 0.52 31.16
C ALA A 73 21.95 0.39 30.44
N ALA A 74 20.89 1.06 30.89
CA ALA A 74 19.58 1.02 30.22
C ALA A 74 19.59 1.78 28.88
N ARG A 75 20.31 2.92 28.80
CA ARG A 75 20.54 3.63 27.54
C ARG A 75 21.42 2.82 26.58
N CYS A 76 22.47 2.19 27.09
CA CYS A 76 23.33 1.28 26.34
C CYS A 76 22.57 0.03 25.87
N LEU A 77 21.63 -0.50 26.65
CA LEU A 77 20.76 -1.62 26.22
C LEU A 77 19.83 -1.21 25.08
N ILE A 78 19.24 -0.01 25.11
CA ILE A 78 18.41 0.50 24.01
C ILE A 78 19.27 0.72 22.76
N VAL A 79 20.45 1.34 22.89
CA VAL A 79 21.38 1.52 21.76
C VAL A 79 21.90 0.18 21.23
N ALA A 80 22.19 -0.79 22.09
CA ALA A 80 22.57 -2.13 21.67
C ALA A 80 21.42 -2.88 20.97
N LEU A 81 20.18 -2.74 21.43
CA LEU A 81 19.00 -3.28 20.73
C LEU A 81 18.84 -2.65 19.35
N LEU A 82 18.97 -1.32 19.24
CA LEU A 82 18.89 -0.62 17.94
C LEU A 82 20.01 -1.09 17.00
N LEU A 83 21.24 -1.19 17.49
CA LEU A 83 22.37 -1.74 16.71
C LEU A 83 22.17 -3.21 16.31
N LEU A 84 21.48 -4.02 17.13
CA LEU A 84 21.12 -5.41 16.80
C LEU A 84 19.99 -5.48 15.77
N LEU A 85 19.04 -4.53 15.78
CA LEU A 85 18.03 -4.37 14.74
C LEU A 85 18.68 -3.95 13.42
N ASP A 86 19.60 -2.98 13.43
CA ASP A 86 20.36 -2.56 12.24
C ASP A 86 21.23 -3.70 11.70
N LEU A 87 21.87 -4.48 12.57
CA LEU A 87 22.70 -5.64 12.20
C LEU A 87 21.87 -6.81 11.62
N SER A 88 20.56 -6.85 11.87
CA SER A 88 19.65 -7.82 11.23
C SER A 88 19.46 -7.54 9.73
N CYS A 89 19.97 -6.41 9.21
CA CYS A 89 19.99 -6.07 7.79
C CYS A 89 21.31 -6.47 7.08
N VAL A 90 22.06 -7.44 7.60
CA VAL A 90 22.96 -8.21 6.73
C VAL A 90 22.11 -9.15 5.89
N VAL A 91 21.48 -8.58 4.85
CA VAL A 91 20.95 -9.34 3.72
C VAL A 91 22.10 -10.19 3.23
N ALA A 92 21.96 -11.51 3.35
CA ALA A 92 22.87 -12.43 2.70
C ALA A 92 22.89 -12.04 1.22
N GLN A 93 24.03 -11.53 0.75
CA GLN A 93 24.20 -11.19 -0.65
C GLN A 93 24.09 -12.49 -1.43
N SER A 94 22.88 -12.76 -1.92
CA SER A 94 22.63 -13.72 -2.96
C SER A 94 23.70 -13.50 -4.01
N SER A 95 24.41 -14.56 -4.40
CA SER A 95 25.27 -14.55 -5.58
C SER A 95 24.38 -14.55 -6.84
N GLY A 96 23.47 -13.58 -6.89
CA GLY A 96 22.58 -13.30 -7.97
C GLY A 96 23.40 -12.63 -9.04
N GLY A 97 23.77 -13.40 -10.07
CA GLY A 97 23.97 -12.81 -11.38
C GLY A 97 22.72 -11.99 -11.75
N ASP A 98 22.90 -10.99 -12.61
CA ASP A 98 21.88 -10.03 -13.02
C ASP A 98 20.69 -10.71 -13.74
N ARG A 99 19.81 -11.33 -12.96
CA ARG A 99 18.66 -12.10 -13.41
C ARG A 99 17.49 -11.14 -13.51
N VAL A 100 17.29 -10.64 -14.73
CA VAL A 100 16.14 -9.82 -15.08
C VAL A 100 15.00 -10.72 -15.54
N VAL A 101 13.81 -10.55 -14.96
CA VAL A 101 12.55 -11.16 -15.43
C VAL A 101 11.62 -10.09 -15.99
N LYS A 102 10.84 -10.42 -17.02
CA LYS A 102 9.94 -9.46 -17.66
C LYS A 102 8.48 -9.64 -17.24
N VAL A 103 7.83 -8.50 -17.02
CA VAL A 103 6.39 -8.34 -16.88
C VAL A 103 5.88 -7.69 -18.16
N LEU A 104 4.96 -8.35 -18.87
CA LEU A 104 4.29 -7.75 -20.01
C LEU A 104 3.07 -6.94 -19.54
N MET A 105 3.17 -5.61 -19.53
CA MET A 105 2.03 -4.73 -19.31
C MET A 105 1.32 -4.44 -20.63
N LEU A 106 0.05 -4.83 -20.72
CA LEU A 106 -0.82 -4.42 -21.82
C LEU A 106 -1.47 -3.07 -21.51
N ASN A 107 -1.41 -2.16 -22.49
CA ASN A 107 -2.26 -0.97 -22.53
C ASN A 107 -3.36 -1.24 -23.57
N VAL A 108 -4.61 -1.39 -23.13
CA VAL A 108 -5.74 -1.75 -24.00
C VAL A 108 -6.55 -0.50 -24.35
N THR A 109 -6.48 -0.07 -25.62
CA THR A 109 -6.82 1.31 -26.01
C THR A 109 -8.28 1.55 -26.42
N ASP A 110 -9.08 0.49 -26.60
CA ASP A 110 -10.46 0.53 -27.13
C ASP A 110 -11.52 0.09 -26.10
N ILE A 111 -11.18 0.16 -24.80
CA ILE A 111 -12.10 -0.16 -23.70
C ILE A 111 -12.86 1.10 -23.25
N PRO A 112 -14.19 1.03 -23.02
CA PRO A 112 -14.99 2.15 -22.50
C PRO A 112 -14.83 2.32 -20.97
N ILE A 113 -13.60 2.55 -20.50
CA ILE A 113 -13.25 2.84 -19.10
C ILE A 113 -12.45 4.16 -19.08
N ASP A 114 -12.62 4.97 -18.02
CA ASP A 114 -11.83 6.20 -17.85
C ASP A 114 -10.33 5.87 -17.80
N GLN A 115 -9.54 6.53 -18.64
CA GLN A 115 -8.09 6.36 -18.70
C GLN A 115 -7.45 6.59 -17.32
N LYS A 116 -7.96 7.53 -16.52
CA LYS A 116 -7.45 7.78 -15.16
C LYS A 116 -7.57 6.56 -14.24
N PHE A 117 -8.61 5.74 -14.44
CA PHE A 117 -8.77 4.50 -13.69
C PHE A 117 -7.71 3.48 -14.11
N VAL A 118 -7.49 3.31 -15.42
CA VAL A 118 -6.43 2.43 -15.97
C VAL A 118 -5.05 2.88 -15.47
N ASP A 119 -4.74 4.16 -15.57
CA ASP A 119 -3.49 4.76 -15.11
C ASP A 119 -3.27 4.54 -13.60
N SER A 120 -4.35 4.58 -12.79
CA SER A 120 -4.26 4.34 -11.34
C SER A 120 -3.92 2.88 -10.99
N LEU A 121 -4.43 1.91 -11.75
CA LEU A 121 -4.09 0.49 -11.57
C LEU A 121 -2.62 0.25 -11.96
N GLU A 122 -2.19 0.86 -13.06
CA GLU A 122 -0.81 0.79 -13.54
C GLU A 122 0.18 1.41 -12.54
N ALA A 123 -0.09 2.63 -12.08
CA ALA A 123 0.70 3.32 -11.06
C ALA A 123 0.73 2.54 -9.73
N GLY A 124 -0.34 1.80 -9.40
CA GLY A 124 -0.38 0.88 -8.27
C GLY A 124 0.65 -0.25 -8.39
N LEU A 125 0.76 -0.88 -9.56
CA LEU A 125 1.79 -1.91 -9.81
C LEU A 125 3.20 -1.31 -9.85
N GLU A 126 3.39 -0.18 -10.55
CA GLU A 126 4.70 0.45 -10.66
C GLU A 126 5.21 0.93 -9.30
N SER A 127 4.38 1.58 -8.48
CA SER A 127 4.77 2.01 -7.13
C SER A 127 5.08 0.83 -6.20
N ALA A 128 4.34 -0.28 -6.29
CA ALA A 128 4.64 -1.50 -5.56
C ALA A 128 6.03 -2.07 -5.92
N LEU A 129 6.38 -2.12 -7.21
CA LEU A 129 7.71 -2.54 -7.67
C LEU A 129 8.80 -1.52 -7.31
N TRP A 130 8.53 -0.23 -7.48
CA TRP A 130 9.45 0.87 -7.18
C TRP A 130 9.83 0.92 -5.70
N SER A 131 8.88 0.60 -4.80
CA SER A 131 9.13 0.48 -3.34
C SER A 131 10.24 -0.51 -2.96
N ARG A 132 10.59 -1.43 -3.87
CA ARG A 132 11.67 -2.41 -3.73
C ARG A 132 12.76 -2.25 -4.78
N ASN A 133 12.88 -1.08 -5.42
CA ASN A 133 13.80 -0.81 -6.53
C ASN A 133 13.68 -1.82 -7.69
N PHE A 134 12.46 -2.28 -7.97
CA PHE A 134 12.14 -3.37 -8.91
C PHE A 134 12.83 -4.71 -8.59
N THR A 135 13.35 -4.92 -7.38
CA THR A 135 13.96 -6.18 -6.94
C THR A 135 12.95 -7.04 -6.17
N VAL A 136 12.87 -8.32 -6.49
CA VAL A 136 12.08 -9.32 -5.74
C VAL A 136 13.01 -10.22 -4.92
N ALA A 137 12.52 -11.37 -4.43
CA ALA A 137 13.35 -12.32 -3.69
C ALA A 137 14.61 -12.73 -4.48
N ASP A 138 15.64 -13.14 -3.73
CA ASP A 138 16.92 -13.66 -4.24
C ASP A 138 17.74 -12.70 -5.13
N GLY A 139 17.36 -11.42 -5.18
CA GLY A 139 18.05 -10.38 -5.95
C GLY A 139 17.60 -10.27 -7.42
N VAL A 140 16.51 -10.94 -7.80
CA VAL A 140 15.97 -10.90 -9.17
C VAL A 140 15.38 -9.52 -9.47
N HIS A 141 15.76 -8.91 -10.59
CA HIS A 141 15.23 -7.63 -11.04
C HIS A 141 14.04 -7.80 -11.98
N VAL A 142 13.05 -6.92 -11.87
CA VAL A 142 11.82 -6.93 -12.67
C VAL A 142 11.85 -5.81 -13.70
N LYS A 143 11.62 -6.15 -14.97
CA LYS A 143 11.49 -5.18 -16.06
C LYS A 143 10.08 -5.21 -16.64
N ILE A 144 9.40 -4.06 -16.61
CA ILE A 144 8.11 -3.92 -17.31
C ILE A 144 8.39 -3.68 -18.80
N ILE A 145 7.74 -4.48 -19.66
CA ILE A 145 7.63 -4.24 -21.10
C ILE A 145 6.20 -3.85 -21.40
N ARG A 146 6.04 -2.72 -22.09
CA ARG A 146 4.74 -2.12 -22.39
C ARG A 146 4.38 -2.37 -23.85
N LYS A 147 3.17 -2.87 -24.11
CA LYS A 147 2.64 -3.05 -25.46
C LYS A 147 1.22 -2.52 -25.53
N ALA A 148 0.94 -1.66 -26.53
CA ALA A 148 -0.41 -1.28 -26.86
C ALA A 148 -1.14 -2.45 -27.55
N ALA A 149 -2.40 -2.65 -27.21
CA ALA A 149 -3.28 -3.64 -27.81
C ALA A 149 -4.71 -3.07 -27.89
N THR A 150 -5.54 -3.72 -28.69
CA THR A 150 -7.00 -3.62 -28.60
C THR A 150 -7.56 -4.85 -27.90
N VAL A 151 -8.80 -4.80 -27.43
CA VAL A 151 -9.53 -5.93 -26.85
C VAL A 151 -9.40 -7.18 -27.74
N GLN A 152 -9.57 -6.99 -29.06
CA GLN A 152 -9.50 -8.06 -30.06
C GLN A 152 -8.07 -8.52 -30.38
N THR A 153 -7.07 -7.64 -30.30
CA THR A 153 -5.66 -7.99 -30.64
C THR A 153 -4.82 -8.41 -29.44
N SER A 154 -5.33 -8.28 -28.20
CA SER A 154 -4.67 -8.62 -26.93
C SER A 154 -3.89 -9.95 -26.97
N GLY A 155 -4.53 -11.07 -27.35
CA GLY A 155 -3.87 -12.36 -27.47
C GLY A 155 -2.77 -12.43 -28.55
N VAL A 156 -2.95 -11.72 -29.67
CA VAL A 156 -1.96 -11.65 -30.74
C VAL A 156 -0.74 -10.83 -30.30
N VAL A 157 -0.97 -9.72 -29.58
CA VAL A 157 0.10 -8.85 -29.04
C VAL A 157 0.91 -9.58 -27.97
N ILE A 158 0.27 -10.35 -27.08
CA ILE A 158 0.97 -11.23 -26.12
C ILE A 158 1.84 -12.25 -26.87
N GLY A 159 1.26 -13.00 -27.83
CA GLY A 159 2.00 -13.99 -28.60
C GLY A 159 3.21 -13.41 -29.33
N LYS A 160 3.06 -12.21 -29.90
CA LYS A 160 4.18 -11.48 -30.52
C LYS A 160 5.26 -11.09 -29.51
N ALA A 161 4.88 -10.59 -28.34
CA ALA A 161 5.84 -10.21 -27.29
C ALA A 161 6.65 -11.41 -26.76
N LEU A 162 6.04 -12.60 -26.69
CA LEU A 162 6.72 -13.84 -26.28
C LEU A 162 7.71 -14.34 -27.34
N ASN A 163 7.38 -14.19 -28.63
CA ASN A 163 8.30 -14.47 -29.72
C ASN A 163 9.49 -13.47 -29.73
N GLU A 164 9.30 -12.25 -29.26
CA GLU A 164 10.35 -11.23 -29.08
C GLU A 164 11.17 -11.41 -27.78
N SER A 165 10.66 -12.13 -26.77
CA SER A 165 11.27 -12.28 -25.45
C SER A 165 10.70 -13.47 -24.68
N SER A 166 11.49 -14.53 -24.52
CA SER A 166 11.13 -15.76 -23.80
C SER A 166 11.21 -15.66 -22.27
N ASP A 167 11.73 -14.56 -21.74
CA ASP A 167 11.92 -14.24 -20.32
C ASP A 167 10.77 -13.43 -19.71
N ILE A 168 9.62 -13.36 -20.40
CA ILE A 168 8.34 -12.87 -19.87
C ILE A 168 7.71 -13.98 -19.03
N LEU A 169 7.43 -13.70 -17.74
CA LEU A 169 6.83 -14.67 -16.82
C LEU A 169 5.33 -14.44 -16.58
N LEU A 170 4.88 -13.19 -16.69
CA LEU A 170 3.50 -12.81 -16.41
C LEU A 170 3.02 -11.65 -17.29
N VAL A 171 1.70 -11.57 -17.45
CA VAL A 171 1.00 -10.50 -18.18
C VAL A 171 0.18 -9.69 -17.18
N ALA A 172 0.30 -8.36 -17.20
CA ALA A 172 -0.48 -7.42 -16.41
C ALA A 172 -1.27 -6.48 -17.36
N GLY A 173 -2.23 -5.72 -16.82
CA GLY A 173 -3.06 -4.81 -17.62
C GLY A 173 -4.13 -5.50 -18.47
N VAL A 174 -4.46 -6.76 -18.17
CA VAL A 174 -5.59 -7.46 -18.80
C VAL A 174 -6.89 -6.94 -18.19
N ILE A 175 -7.49 -5.93 -18.82
CA ILE A 175 -8.71 -5.26 -18.37
C ILE A 175 -9.88 -5.63 -19.29
N GLY A 176 -11.04 -5.94 -18.70
CA GLY A 176 -12.28 -6.23 -19.43
C GLY A 176 -12.47 -7.70 -19.81
N ASP A 177 -13.71 -8.17 -19.73
CA ASP A 177 -14.08 -9.59 -19.83
C ASP A 177 -13.67 -10.22 -21.17
N THR A 178 -13.93 -9.49 -22.28
CA THR A 178 -13.54 -9.92 -23.63
C THR A 178 -12.03 -9.94 -23.83
N THR A 179 -11.28 -9.03 -23.19
CA THR A 179 -9.81 -9.02 -23.22
C THR A 179 -9.26 -10.24 -22.51
N VAL A 180 -9.81 -10.62 -21.35
CA VAL A 180 -9.45 -11.86 -20.67
C VAL A 180 -9.75 -13.07 -21.56
N ALA A 181 -10.94 -13.15 -22.15
CA ALA A 181 -11.32 -14.24 -23.06
C ALA A 181 -10.39 -14.36 -24.29
N ASN A 182 -9.96 -13.22 -24.87
CA ASN A 182 -9.08 -13.18 -26.04
C ASN A 182 -7.61 -13.45 -25.73
N SER A 183 -7.14 -13.13 -24.52
CA SER A 183 -5.75 -13.33 -24.08
C SER A 183 -5.52 -14.69 -23.40
N LEU A 184 -6.53 -15.24 -22.71
CA LEU A 184 -6.39 -16.49 -21.97
C LEU A 184 -5.83 -17.67 -22.78
N PRO A 185 -6.26 -17.93 -24.04
CA PRO A 185 -5.74 -19.06 -24.83
C PRO A 185 -4.23 -19.00 -25.11
N VAL A 186 -3.65 -17.80 -25.25
CA VAL A 186 -2.20 -17.64 -25.45
C VAL A 186 -1.45 -17.69 -24.12
N ILE A 187 -2.03 -17.16 -23.04
CA ILE A 187 -1.47 -17.20 -21.69
C ILE A 187 -1.35 -18.67 -21.22
N MET A 188 -2.43 -19.45 -21.33
CA MET A 188 -2.44 -20.88 -20.98
C MET A 188 -1.45 -21.69 -21.82
N ARG A 189 -1.38 -21.44 -23.14
CA ARG A 189 -0.48 -22.17 -24.06
C ARG A 189 1.00 -22.02 -23.70
N HIS A 190 1.39 -20.86 -23.17
CA HIS A 190 2.79 -20.56 -22.82
C HIS A 190 3.06 -20.69 -21.31
N GLY A 191 2.11 -21.19 -20.52
CA GLY A 191 2.28 -21.37 -19.07
C GLY A 191 2.43 -20.06 -18.28
N LEU A 192 1.94 -18.94 -18.82
CA LEU A 192 2.02 -17.62 -18.20
C LEU A 192 0.94 -17.44 -17.14
N VAL A 193 1.14 -16.44 -16.26
CA VAL A 193 0.11 -15.98 -15.33
C VAL A 193 -0.40 -14.61 -15.77
N SER A 194 -1.72 -14.44 -15.87
CA SER A 194 -2.35 -13.12 -15.91
C SER A 194 -2.40 -12.58 -14.49
N PHE A 195 -1.62 -11.55 -14.17
CA PHE A 195 -1.61 -10.97 -12.83
C PHE A 195 -2.80 -10.01 -12.66
N SER A 196 -3.71 -10.36 -11.75
CA SER A 196 -4.85 -9.52 -11.32
C SER A 196 -5.68 -8.96 -12.49
N PRO A 197 -6.21 -9.80 -13.40
CA PRO A 197 -7.07 -9.35 -14.49
C PRO A 197 -8.31 -8.61 -13.94
N PHE A 198 -8.63 -7.44 -14.50
CA PHE A 198 -9.76 -6.64 -14.04
C PHE A 198 -11.03 -7.01 -14.81
N THR A 199 -11.91 -7.81 -14.20
CA THR A 199 -13.06 -8.44 -14.86
C THR A 199 -14.37 -8.35 -14.07
N SER A 200 -15.46 -8.07 -14.79
CA SER A 200 -16.83 -7.95 -14.27
C SER A 200 -17.66 -9.25 -14.40
N SER A 201 -17.25 -10.18 -15.26
CA SER A 201 -18.01 -11.40 -15.60
C SER A 201 -17.60 -12.65 -14.79
N SER A 202 -18.58 -13.45 -14.38
CA SER A 202 -18.34 -14.78 -13.80
C SER A 202 -17.76 -15.79 -14.79
N LEU A 203 -17.91 -15.56 -16.11
CA LEU A 203 -17.42 -16.46 -17.16
C LEU A 203 -15.88 -16.60 -17.16
N VAL A 204 -15.16 -15.59 -16.67
CA VAL A 204 -13.69 -15.56 -16.62
C VAL A 204 -13.13 -15.42 -15.20
N ARG A 205 -13.98 -15.31 -14.17
CA ARG A 205 -13.60 -15.37 -12.74
C ARG A 205 -13.67 -16.78 -12.14
N GLY A 206 -13.82 -17.81 -12.98
CA GLY A 206 -13.67 -19.19 -12.53
C GLY A 206 -12.23 -19.48 -12.11
N TRP A 207 -12.03 -20.54 -11.31
CA TRP A 207 -10.68 -20.97 -10.94
C TRP A 207 -9.90 -21.41 -12.18
N ASN A 208 -8.79 -20.72 -12.46
CA ASN A 208 -7.86 -21.04 -13.53
C ASN A 208 -6.45 -20.74 -13.02
N PRO A 209 -5.47 -21.67 -13.09
CA PRO A 209 -4.12 -21.44 -12.59
C PRO A 209 -3.34 -20.36 -13.34
N ASN A 210 -3.87 -19.87 -14.46
CA ASN A 210 -3.29 -18.81 -15.29
C ASN A 210 -3.98 -17.44 -15.11
N LEU A 211 -4.92 -17.28 -14.16
CA LEU A 211 -5.67 -16.04 -13.87
C LEU A 211 -5.62 -15.64 -12.38
#